data_AF-A0A4Z0MQ02-F1
#
_entry.id   AF-A0A4Z0MQ02-F1
#
_cell.length_a   1.000
_cell.length_b   1.000
_cell.length_c   1.000
_cell.angle_alpha   90.00
_cell.angle_beta   90.00
_cell.angle_gamma   90.00
#
_symmetry.space_group_name_H-M   'P 1'
#
loop_
_entity.id
_entity.type
_entity.pdbx_description
1 polymer ?
#
loop_
_entity_poly.entity_id
_entity_poly.type
_entity_poly.pdbx_seq_one_letter_code
_entity_poly.pdbx_strand_id
1 'polypeptide(L)'
;MSKCIPLALLGAVLLMSSCTRKLTPTASKTVSTKAPEMVKATNIDFRYLKAKGKVSIDFPGVQQTANLNVRMRKDSVIWLSASLGIEGFRAYITRDSVKVLFPLQREYYSGDYAYLSRILNVPITFERVQAVLLGDYLPATPPNTVTPTVSTEGDTQRVQYEQTGVLVQQLIDLSKGRVQQLTVQDQQTQNSLQVDYSDFQPLPPQNQPFAHGTALKVKQPKGAPASVTVSYRNVDLDKERLSFPFSVPKGYARKK
;
A
#
# COMPACT_ATOMS: atom_id res chain seq x y z
N MET A 1 -68.56 -61.13 21.18
CA MET A 1 -67.26 -61.33 21.87
C MET A 1 -66.23 -60.50 21.11
N SER A 2 -66.08 -59.21 21.42
CA SER A 2 -65.21 -58.61 22.46
C SER A 2 -63.76 -58.38 22.00
N LYS A 3 -63.32 -57.11 22.15
CA LYS A 3 -61.95 -56.56 22.23
C LYS A 3 -61.28 -56.20 20.89
N CYS A 4 -60.48 -55.15 20.72
CA CYS A 4 -60.10 -53.93 21.45
C CYS A 4 -59.24 -53.09 20.46
N ILE A 5 -59.29 -51.77 20.57
CA ILE A 5 -58.50 -50.71 19.88
C ILE A 5 -57.18 -50.46 20.70
N PRO A 6 -56.19 -49.55 20.40
CA PRO A 6 -55.47 -49.07 19.19
C PRO A 6 -53.90 -49.15 19.32
N LEU A 7 -53.14 -48.74 18.28
CA LEU A 7 -51.98 -47.80 18.36
C LEU A 7 -51.47 -47.53 16.91
N ALA A 8 -51.67 -46.34 16.33
CA ALA A 8 -50.79 -45.15 16.34
C ALA A 8 -49.50 -45.27 15.48
N LEU A 9 -49.49 -44.54 14.35
CA LEU A 9 -48.47 -43.59 13.84
C LEU A 9 -48.57 -43.52 12.30
N LEU A 10 -49.04 -42.40 11.71
CA LEU A 10 -48.25 -41.22 11.31
C LEU A 10 -47.22 -41.59 10.21
N GLY A 11 -47.24 -41.06 8.99
CA GLY A 11 -48.06 -40.03 8.38
C GLY A 11 -47.53 -39.66 6.99
N ALA A 12 -48.41 -39.04 6.21
CA ALA A 12 -48.18 -38.04 5.17
C ALA A 12 -47.39 -38.44 3.91
N VAL A 13 -48.20 -38.86 2.93
CA VAL A 13 -48.05 -38.80 1.47
C VAL A 13 -47.32 -37.53 0.97
N LEU A 14 -46.25 -37.73 0.20
CA LEU A 14 -45.65 -36.71 -0.67
C LEU A 14 -46.58 -36.41 -1.84
N LEU A 15 -46.99 -35.15 -1.97
CA LEU A 15 -47.51 -34.59 -3.21
C LEU A 15 -46.46 -33.65 -3.81
N MET A 16 -46.01 -34.01 -5.00
CA MET A 16 -45.11 -33.24 -5.86
C MET A 16 -45.91 -32.18 -6.61
N SER A 17 -45.65 -30.90 -6.33
CA SER A 17 -46.16 -29.77 -7.11
C SER A 17 -45.00 -28.98 -7.70
N SER A 18 -44.81 -29.14 -9.02
CA SER A 18 -43.85 -28.39 -9.83
C SER A 18 -44.41 -26.99 -10.13
N CYS A 19 -43.67 -25.94 -9.75
CA CYS A 19 -43.81 -24.61 -10.32
C CYS A 19 -42.45 -24.11 -10.82
N THR A 20 -42.27 -24.14 -12.14
CA THR A 20 -41.22 -23.42 -12.86
C THR A 20 -41.46 -21.91 -12.79
N ARG A 21 -40.55 -21.17 -12.14
CA ARG A 21 -40.44 -19.71 -12.32
C ARG A 21 -39.28 -19.40 -13.25
N LYS A 22 -39.61 -18.88 -14.44
CA LYS A 22 -38.66 -18.15 -15.28
C LYS A 22 -38.27 -16.86 -14.54
N LEU A 23 -36.98 -16.70 -14.26
CA LEU A 23 -36.43 -15.45 -13.75
C LEU A 23 -35.98 -14.59 -14.94
N THR A 24 -36.80 -13.61 -15.28
CA THR A 24 -36.36 -12.41 -16.01
C THR A 24 -35.52 -11.55 -15.07
N PRO A 25 -34.33 -11.04 -15.46
CA PRO A 25 -33.66 -10.02 -14.69
C PRO A 25 -34.38 -8.68 -14.90
N THR A 26 -35.19 -8.30 -13.94
CA THR A 26 -35.67 -6.93 -13.77
C THR A 26 -34.47 -6.04 -13.50
N ALA A 27 -34.25 -5.06 -14.37
CA ALA A 27 -33.34 -3.96 -14.13
C ALA A 27 -33.81 -3.19 -12.88
N SER A 28 -33.17 -3.44 -11.74
CA SER A 28 -33.26 -2.56 -10.58
C SER A 28 -32.11 -1.56 -10.67
N LYS A 29 -32.41 -0.37 -11.19
CA LYS A 29 -31.60 0.82 -10.91
C LYS A 29 -31.73 1.12 -9.43
N THR A 30 -30.81 0.60 -8.65
CA THR A 30 -30.43 1.17 -7.37
C THR A 30 -28.98 1.60 -7.53
N VAL A 31 -28.79 2.87 -7.88
CA VAL A 31 -27.46 3.49 -7.82
C VAL A 31 -27.12 3.64 -6.35
N SER A 32 -26.55 2.60 -5.78
CA SER A 32 -25.67 2.70 -4.62
C SER A 32 -24.26 2.54 -5.17
N THR A 33 -23.71 3.64 -5.67
CA THR A 33 -22.30 3.67 -6.11
C THR A 33 -21.48 3.55 -4.84
N LYS A 34 -20.85 2.39 -4.63
CA LYS A 34 -19.98 2.15 -3.48
C LYS A 34 -18.84 3.18 -3.56
N ALA A 35 -18.54 3.89 -2.47
CA ALA A 35 -17.48 4.91 -2.41
C ALA A 35 -16.11 4.57 -3.09
N PRO A 36 -15.62 3.31 -3.15
CA PRO A 36 -14.44 2.98 -3.97
C PRO A 36 -14.60 3.24 -5.48
N GLU A 37 -15.82 3.20 -6.04
CA GLU A 37 -16.08 3.49 -7.46
C GLU A 37 -16.03 5.00 -7.78
N MET A 38 -16.05 5.87 -6.76
CA MET A 38 -15.95 7.33 -6.94
C MET A 38 -14.51 7.85 -6.99
N VAL A 39 -13.53 7.03 -6.58
CA VAL A 39 -12.13 7.42 -6.54
C VAL A 39 -11.54 7.39 -7.95
N LYS A 40 -11.07 8.54 -8.43
CA LYS A 40 -10.57 8.72 -9.81
C LYS A 40 -9.04 8.55 -9.93
N ALA A 41 -8.42 7.87 -8.98
CA ALA A 41 -7.00 7.56 -9.03
C ALA A 41 -6.73 6.31 -9.88
N THR A 42 -5.64 6.35 -10.62
CA THR A 42 -5.11 5.25 -11.42
C THR A 42 -3.79 4.79 -10.81
N ASN A 43 -3.68 3.49 -10.56
CA ASN A 43 -2.45 2.89 -10.03
C ASN A 43 -1.55 2.44 -11.18
N ILE A 44 -0.24 2.34 -10.93
CA ILE A 44 0.70 1.84 -11.93
C ILE A 44 0.52 0.32 -12.09
N ASP A 45 0.42 -0.14 -13.33
CA ASP A 45 0.44 -1.57 -13.67
C ASP A 45 1.75 -1.96 -14.34
N PHE A 46 2.34 -3.07 -13.89
CA PHE A 46 3.65 -3.55 -14.32
C PHE A 46 3.90 -4.97 -13.80
N ARG A 47 4.83 -5.71 -14.40
CA ARG A 47 5.37 -6.95 -13.81
C ARG A 47 6.66 -6.68 -13.07
N TYR A 48 7.54 -5.88 -13.67
CA TYR A 48 8.84 -5.47 -13.14
C TYR A 48 9.03 -3.96 -13.26
N LEU A 49 9.47 -3.33 -12.18
CA LEU A 49 9.87 -1.92 -12.17
C LEU A 49 11.34 -1.84 -11.78
N LYS A 50 12.12 -1.07 -12.55
CA LYS A 50 13.50 -0.72 -12.22
C LYS A 50 13.62 0.80 -12.21
N ALA A 51 14.02 1.37 -11.09
CA ALA A 51 14.27 2.80 -10.98
C ALA A 51 15.65 3.09 -10.41
N LYS A 52 16.24 4.21 -10.82
CA LYS A 52 17.45 4.77 -10.21
C LYS A 52 17.23 6.25 -9.92
N GLY A 53 17.84 6.71 -8.85
CA GLY A 53 17.65 8.08 -8.40
C GLY A 53 18.61 8.46 -7.29
N LYS A 54 18.25 9.49 -6.55
CA LYS A 54 18.88 9.88 -5.29
C LYS A 54 17.86 9.84 -4.16
N VAL A 55 18.32 9.52 -2.96
CA VAL A 55 17.57 9.67 -1.72
C VAL A 55 18.35 10.59 -0.80
N SER A 56 17.68 11.60 -0.25
CA SER A 56 18.22 12.52 0.75
C SER A 56 17.44 12.31 2.04
N ILE A 57 18.14 12.04 3.13
CA ILE A 57 17.57 11.84 4.46
C ILE A 57 18.04 13.01 5.32
N ASP A 58 17.10 13.62 6.01
CA ASP A 58 17.33 14.64 7.03
C ASP A 58 16.62 14.20 8.31
N PHE A 59 17.41 13.74 9.27
CA PHE A 59 17.00 13.35 10.60
C PHE A 59 17.99 13.97 11.59
N PRO A 60 17.61 14.27 12.84
CA PRO A 60 18.54 14.78 13.85
C PRO A 60 19.88 14.01 13.89
N GLY A 61 20.97 14.71 13.58
CA GLY A 61 22.32 14.15 13.56
C GLY A 61 22.68 13.36 12.29
N VAL A 62 21.78 13.23 11.32
CA VAL A 62 22.01 12.55 10.04
C VAL A 62 21.43 13.36 8.88
N GLN A 63 22.31 13.99 8.11
CA GLN A 63 21.95 14.63 6.85
C GLN A 63 22.79 14.01 5.73
N GLN A 64 22.16 13.22 4.86
CA GLN A 64 22.91 12.45 3.88
C GLN A 64 22.12 12.24 2.58
N THR A 65 22.81 12.37 1.45
CA THR A 65 22.25 12.05 0.14
C THR A 65 22.99 10.88 -0.47
N ALA A 66 22.28 9.87 -0.97
CA ALA A 66 22.86 8.65 -1.55
C ALA A 66 22.22 8.32 -2.90
N ASN A 67 22.93 7.55 -3.73
CA ASN A 67 22.37 6.97 -4.95
C ASN A 67 21.39 5.86 -4.57
N LEU A 68 20.16 5.95 -5.08
CA LEU A 68 19.09 4.99 -4.85
C LEU A 68 18.93 4.07 -6.07
N ASN A 69 18.83 2.76 -5.83
CA ASN A 69 18.37 1.78 -6.80
C ASN A 69 17.13 1.08 -6.26
N VAL A 70 16.10 1.01 -7.09
CA VAL A 70 14.84 0.34 -6.78
C VAL A 70 14.58 -0.73 -7.83
N ARG A 71 14.20 -1.92 -7.36
CA ARG A 71 13.68 -2.99 -8.20
C ARG A 71 12.42 -3.52 -7.55
N MET A 72 11.38 -3.72 -8.33
CA MET A 72 10.16 -4.33 -7.85
C MET A 72 9.71 -5.44 -8.79
N ARG A 73 9.17 -6.50 -8.22
CA ARG A 73 8.23 -7.39 -8.89
C ARG A 73 6.87 -7.12 -8.26
N LYS A 74 5.90 -6.71 -9.08
CA LYS A 74 4.59 -6.29 -8.60
C LYS A 74 3.99 -7.32 -7.67
N ASP A 75 3.51 -6.82 -6.53
CA ASP A 75 2.83 -7.57 -5.48
C ASP A 75 3.65 -8.75 -4.94
N SER A 76 4.99 -8.70 -5.01
CA SER A 76 5.83 -9.83 -4.63
C SER A 76 7.10 -9.43 -3.90
N VAL A 77 7.92 -8.57 -4.50
CA VAL A 77 9.23 -8.19 -3.96
C VAL A 77 9.49 -6.73 -4.23
N ILE A 78 9.95 -6.01 -3.20
CA ILE A 78 10.59 -4.71 -3.32
C ILE A 78 12.03 -4.86 -2.85
N TRP A 79 12.97 -4.48 -3.71
CA TRP A 79 14.39 -4.47 -3.42
C TRP A 79 14.92 -3.05 -3.59
N LEU A 80 15.63 -2.58 -2.57
CA LEU A 80 16.15 -1.22 -2.51
C LEU A 80 17.62 -1.28 -2.14
N SER A 81 18.44 -0.40 -2.72
CA SER A 81 19.76 -0.13 -2.18
C SER A 81 20.10 1.35 -2.24
N ALA A 82 20.81 1.83 -1.22
CA ALA A 82 21.33 3.19 -1.15
C ALA A 82 22.86 3.15 -0.98
N SER A 83 23.58 3.90 -1.81
CA SER A 83 25.05 3.91 -1.80
C SER A 83 25.65 5.30 -2.00
N LEU A 84 26.81 5.51 -1.38
CA LEU A 84 27.65 6.70 -1.50
C LEU A 84 29.05 6.28 -1.96
N GLY A 85 29.11 5.70 -3.16
CA GLY A 85 30.30 4.99 -3.67
C GLY A 85 30.40 3.55 -3.16
N ILE A 86 30.12 3.34 -1.87
CA ILE A 86 29.95 2.01 -1.25
C ILE A 86 28.51 1.83 -0.76
N GLU A 87 28.04 0.58 -0.69
CA GLU A 87 26.68 0.27 -0.28
C GLU A 87 26.49 0.48 1.23
N GLY A 88 25.65 1.45 1.60
CA GLY A 88 25.33 1.74 3.00
C GLY A 88 24.09 1.00 3.49
N PHE A 89 23.18 0.66 2.56
CA PHE A 89 21.89 0.06 2.89
C PHE A 89 21.39 -0.81 1.74
N ARG A 90 20.80 -1.96 2.08
CA ARG A 90 20.01 -2.78 1.16
C ARG A 90 18.79 -3.35 1.86
N ALA A 91 17.62 -3.22 1.24
CA ALA A 91 16.41 -3.86 1.71
C ALA A 91 15.90 -4.90 0.71
N TYR A 92 15.38 -5.99 1.23
CA TYR A 92 14.61 -7.00 0.52
C TYR A 92 13.30 -7.21 1.28
N ILE A 93 12.22 -6.77 0.65
CA ILE A 93 10.89 -6.67 1.25
C ILE A 93 9.97 -7.56 0.43
N THR A 94 9.23 -8.41 1.13
CA THR A 94 8.25 -9.37 0.59
C THR A 94 6.94 -9.21 1.34
N ARG A 95 5.87 -9.85 0.87
CA ARG A 95 4.55 -9.74 1.51
C ARG A 95 4.54 -10.04 3.02
N ASP A 96 5.41 -10.93 3.48
CA ASP A 96 5.44 -11.44 4.86
C ASP A 96 6.68 -11.00 5.64
N SER A 97 7.75 -10.55 4.97
CA SER A 97 9.01 -10.26 5.63
C SER A 97 9.75 -9.03 5.10
N VAL A 98 10.46 -8.39 6.00
CA VAL A 98 11.36 -7.27 5.78
C VAL A 98 12.77 -7.70 6.19
N LYS A 99 13.70 -7.64 5.25
CA LYS A 99 15.12 -7.88 5.49
C LYS A 99 15.90 -6.63 5.12
N VAL A 100 16.75 -6.18 6.03
CA VAL A 100 17.58 -4.99 5.83
C VAL A 100 19.02 -5.35 6.15
N LEU A 101 19.94 -4.97 5.28
CA LEU A 101 21.37 -5.14 5.44
C LEU A 101 22.01 -3.76 5.55
N PHE A 102 22.92 -3.63 6.51
CA PHE A 102 23.76 -2.46 6.75
C PHE A 102 25.22 -2.89 6.57
N PRO A 103 25.75 -2.90 5.33
CA PRO A 103 27.06 -3.49 5.05
C PRO A 103 28.21 -2.87 5.84
N LEU A 104 28.18 -1.55 6.03
CA LEU A 104 29.23 -0.80 6.73
C LEU A 104 29.29 -1.14 8.22
N GLN A 105 28.12 -1.33 8.83
CA GLN A 105 27.97 -1.68 10.24
C GLN A 105 28.15 -3.18 10.48
N ARG A 106 28.22 -4.00 9.42
CA ARG A 106 28.18 -5.47 9.50
C ARG A 106 26.96 -5.97 10.26
N GLU A 107 25.81 -5.33 10.03
CA GLU A 107 24.57 -5.58 10.73
C GLU A 107 23.44 -5.90 9.76
N TYR A 108 22.43 -6.63 10.22
CA TYR A 108 21.23 -6.88 9.45
C TYR A 108 20.00 -7.01 10.35
N TYR A 109 18.83 -6.67 9.80
CA TYR A 109 17.53 -6.99 10.36
C TYR A 109 16.84 -8.02 9.47
N SER A 110 16.07 -8.92 10.07
CA SER A 110 15.19 -9.84 9.38
C SER A 110 14.01 -10.15 10.30
N GLY A 111 12.81 -9.77 9.88
CA GLY A 111 11.59 -10.00 10.63
C GLY A 111 10.35 -9.66 9.81
N ASP A 112 9.21 -9.56 10.47
CA ASP A 112 7.95 -9.13 9.86
C ASP A 112 7.80 -7.61 9.89
N TYR A 113 6.61 -7.13 9.51
CA TYR A 113 6.23 -5.72 9.52
C TYR A 113 5.91 -5.16 10.91
N ALA A 114 5.86 -5.97 11.97
CA ALA A 114 5.53 -5.49 13.31
C ALA A 114 6.58 -4.51 13.83
N TYR A 115 7.85 -4.73 13.50
CA TYR A 115 8.95 -3.81 13.84
C TYR A 115 8.76 -2.44 13.19
N LEU A 116 8.52 -2.39 11.87
CA LEU A 116 8.28 -1.13 11.15
C LEU A 116 7.02 -0.44 11.67
N SER A 117 5.97 -1.22 11.93
CA SER A 117 4.71 -0.69 12.46
C SER A 117 4.88 -0.06 13.83
N ARG A 118 5.74 -0.62 14.70
CA ARG A 118 6.04 -0.08 16.02
C ARG A 118 6.85 1.22 15.93
N ILE A 119 7.85 1.28 15.05
CA ILE A 119 8.72 2.47 14.91
C ILE A 119 7.94 3.64 14.31
N LEU A 120 7.13 3.36 13.29
CA LEU A 120 6.35 4.39 12.61
C LEU A 120 5.03 4.70 13.32
N ASN A 121 4.63 3.88 14.29
CA ASN A 121 3.36 3.95 15.01
C ASN A 121 2.15 3.96 14.06
N VAL A 122 2.21 3.15 13.00
CA VAL A 122 1.12 2.94 12.04
C VAL A 122 1.19 1.51 11.50
N PRO A 123 0.05 0.85 11.21
CA PRO A 123 0.07 -0.46 10.57
C PRO A 123 0.75 -0.40 9.21
N ILE A 124 1.91 -1.03 9.08
CA ILE A 124 2.65 -1.13 7.81
C ILE A 124 2.42 -2.53 7.22
N THR A 125 2.10 -2.57 5.93
CA THR A 125 2.03 -3.80 5.13
C THR A 125 2.85 -3.63 3.86
N PHE A 126 3.09 -4.73 3.15
CA PHE A 126 3.75 -4.71 1.85
C PHE A 126 3.04 -3.77 0.86
N GLU A 127 1.70 -3.88 0.78
CA GLU A 127 0.87 -3.11 -0.15
C GLU A 127 0.98 -1.61 0.12
N ARG A 128 1.03 -1.22 1.40
CA ARG A 128 1.23 0.18 1.81
C ARG A 128 2.60 0.71 1.38
N VAL A 129 3.66 -0.07 1.60
CA VAL A 129 5.02 0.30 1.19
C VAL A 129 5.10 0.41 -0.34
N GLN A 130 4.53 -0.57 -1.06
CA GLN A 130 4.49 -0.55 -2.52
C GLN A 130 3.74 0.69 -3.03
N ALA A 131 2.54 0.97 -2.50
CA ALA A 131 1.72 2.08 -2.93
C ALA A 131 2.40 3.44 -2.70
N VAL A 132 3.04 3.63 -1.53
CA VAL A 132 3.78 4.86 -1.23
C VAL A 132 4.96 5.07 -2.17
N LEU A 133 5.72 4.01 -2.50
CA LEU A 133 6.85 4.13 -3.43
C LEU A 133 6.41 4.41 -4.87
N LEU A 134 5.19 4.00 -5.25
CA LEU A 134 4.62 4.18 -6.59
C LEU A 134 3.80 5.47 -6.74
N GLY A 135 3.38 6.10 -5.63
CA GLY A 135 2.38 7.16 -5.64
C GLY A 135 0.98 6.66 -6.02
N ASP A 136 0.67 5.42 -5.64
CA ASP A 136 -0.62 4.79 -5.90
C ASP A 136 -1.64 5.11 -4.81
N TYR A 137 -2.92 4.97 -5.15
CA TYR A 137 -4.02 5.12 -4.20
C TYR A 137 -3.97 4.05 -3.12
N LEU A 138 -4.15 4.47 -1.87
CA LEU A 138 -4.16 3.63 -0.69
C LEU A 138 -5.61 3.44 -0.18
N PRO A 139 -6.27 2.32 -0.48
CA PRO A 139 -7.63 2.04 -0.01
C PRO A 139 -7.66 1.70 1.50
N ALA A 140 -8.82 1.88 2.12
CA ALA A 140 -9.11 1.26 3.42
C ALA A 140 -9.04 -0.27 3.29
N THR A 141 -8.46 -0.94 4.27
CA THR A 141 -8.12 -2.38 4.18
C THR A 141 -8.94 -3.21 5.19
N PRO A 142 -9.38 -4.44 4.84
CA PRO A 142 -10.04 -5.34 5.79
C PRO A 142 -9.20 -5.59 7.05
N PRO A 143 -9.82 -5.99 8.19
CA PRO A 143 -11.23 -6.35 8.38
C PRO A 143 -12.17 -5.15 8.57
N ASN A 144 -11.63 -3.98 8.89
CA ASN A 144 -12.41 -2.77 9.21
C ASN A 144 -12.51 -1.87 7.97
N THR A 145 -13.14 -2.35 6.89
CA THR A 145 -13.32 -1.55 5.68
C THR A 145 -14.29 -0.40 5.97
N VAL A 146 -13.73 0.78 6.24
CA VAL A 146 -14.49 2.02 6.39
C VAL A 146 -14.78 2.59 5.01
N THR A 147 -16.00 3.11 4.82
CA THR A 147 -16.38 3.80 3.59
C THR A 147 -15.68 5.16 3.57
N PRO A 148 -14.81 5.45 2.57
CA PRO A 148 -14.15 6.74 2.51
C PRO A 148 -15.13 7.85 2.14
N THR A 149 -14.91 9.04 2.72
CA THR A 149 -15.51 10.29 2.27
C THR A 149 -14.76 10.79 1.05
N VAL A 150 -15.49 11.11 -0.02
CA VAL A 150 -14.93 11.63 -1.27
C VAL A 150 -15.55 12.98 -1.59
N SER A 151 -14.74 13.97 -1.90
CA SER A 151 -15.19 15.30 -2.35
C SER A 151 -14.28 15.83 -3.44
N THR A 152 -14.81 16.65 -4.34
CA THR A 152 -14.07 17.22 -5.46
C THR A 152 -14.20 18.73 -5.45
N GLU A 153 -13.08 19.43 -5.64
CA GLU A 153 -12.98 20.88 -5.73
C GLU A 153 -12.00 21.23 -6.85
N GLY A 154 -12.50 21.86 -7.93
CA GLY A 154 -11.73 22.07 -9.15
C GLY A 154 -11.13 20.76 -9.69
N ASP A 155 -9.83 20.78 -9.97
CA ASP A 155 -9.07 19.63 -10.48
C ASP A 155 -8.53 18.70 -9.38
N THR A 156 -8.96 18.88 -8.12
CA THR A 156 -8.52 18.06 -7.00
C THR A 156 -9.67 17.23 -6.42
N GLN A 157 -9.45 15.93 -6.27
CA GLN A 157 -10.33 15.06 -5.49
C GLN A 157 -9.65 14.70 -4.16
N ARG A 158 -10.36 14.93 -3.07
CA ARG A 158 -9.94 14.56 -1.72
C ARG A 158 -10.68 13.31 -1.29
N VAL A 159 -9.92 12.30 -0.88
CA VAL A 159 -10.41 11.02 -0.34
C VAL A 159 -9.91 10.87 1.08
N GLN A 160 -10.82 10.61 2.02
CA GLN A 160 -10.50 10.54 3.45
C GLN A 160 -11.20 9.36 4.11
N TYR A 161 -10.49 8.65 4.98
CA TYR A 161 -11.05 7.62 5.84
C TYR A 161 -10.27 7.52 7.14
N GLU A 162 -10.92 7.01 8.18
CA GLU A 162 -10.29 6.70 9.46
C GLU A 162 -10.25 5.19 9.64
N GLN A 163 -9.12 4.63 10.05
CA GLN A 163 -8.98 3.21 10.32
C GLN A 163 -8.06 2.99 11.51
N THR A 164 -8.57 2.34 12.57
CA THR A 164 -7.79 1.98 13.76
C THR A 164 -7.11 3.20 14.41
N GLY A 165 -7.84 4.31 14.58
CA GLY A 165 -7.31 5.55 15.19
C GLY A 165 -6.34 6.33 14.31
N VAL A 166 -6.22 5.97 13.02
CA VAL A 166 -5.38 6.65 12.04
C VAL A 166 -6.27 7.28 10.97
N LEU A 167 -6.18 8.60 10.83
CA LEU A 167 -6.79 9.36 9.76
C LEU A 167 -5.89 9.32 8.52
N VAL A 168 -6.42 8.84 7.39
CA VAL A 168 -5.77 8.86 6.09
C VAL A 168 -6.49 9.84 5.18
N GLN A 169 -5.76 10.78 4.62
CA GLN A 169 -6.23 11.72 3.60
C GLN A 169 -5.35 11.60 2.35
N GLN A 170 -5.97 11.57 1.18
CA GLN A 170 -5.30 11.56 -0.11
C GLN A 170 -5.88 12.66 -0.99
N LEU A 171 -4.99 13.48 -1.57
CA LEU A 171 -5.34 14.45 -2.59
C LEU A 171 -4.93 13.87 -3.94
N ILE A 172 -5.90 13.74 -4.83
CA ILE A 172 -5.75 13.19 -6.18
C ILE A 172 -5.87 14.35 -7.16
N ASP A 173 -4.84 14.52 -7.98
CA ASP A 173 -4.87 15.43 -9.12
C ASP A 173 -5.64 14.75 -10.26
N LEU A 174 -6.83 15.29 -10.58
CA LEU A 174 -7.74 14.72 -11.56
C LEU A 174 -7.21 14.85 -13.00
N SER A 175 -6.34 15.83 -13.28
CA SER A 175 -5.71 15.97 -14.60
C SER A 175 -4.71 14.85 -14.88
N LYS A 176 -4.13 14.28 -13.81
CA LYS A 176 -3.13 13.20 -13.87
C LYS A 176 -3.71 11.84 -13.52
N GLY A 177 -4.84 11.81 -12.81
CA GLY A 177 -5.38 10.61 -12.19
C GLY A 177 -4.42 10.00 -11.16
N ARG A 178 -3.60 10.82 -10.49
CA ARG A 178 -2.54 10.37 -9.55
C ARG A 178 -2.70 11.02 -8.19
N VAL A 179 -2.24 10.34 -7.14
CA VAL A 179 -2.13 10.92 -5.80
C VAL A 179 -1.01 11.98 -5.83
N GLN A 180 -1.35 13.23 -5.49
CA GLN A 180 -0.40 14.32 -5.33
C GLN A 180 0.08 14.45 -3.88
N GLN A 181 -0.77 14.12 -2.92
CA GLN A 181 -0.42 14.14 -1.50
C GLN A 181 -1.11 12.99 -0.75
N LEU A 182 -0.35 12.33 0.13
CA LEU A 182 -0.86 11.41 1.14
C LEU A 182 -0.55 12.01 2.52
N THR A 183 -1.55 12.07 3.40
CA THR A 183 -1.39 12.44 4.79
C THR A 183 -1.93 11.32 5.66
N VAL A 184 -1.14 10.90 6.65
CA VAL A 184 -1.51 9.89 7.64
C VAL A 184 -1.28 10.51 9.01
N GLN A 185 -2.31 10.56 9.84
CA GLN A 185 -2.26 11.15 11.17
C GLN A 185 -2.81 10.17 12.20
N ASP A 186 -2.01 9.86 13.21
CA ASP A 186 -2.46 9.13 14.38
C ASP A 186 -3.22 10.08 15.32
N GLN A 187 -4.46 9.76 15.63
CA GLN A 187 -5.34 10.66 16.39
C GLN A 187 -4.99 10.72 17.89
N GLN A 188 -4.35 9.70 18.42
CA GLN A 188 -4.00 9.65 19.85
C GLN A 188 -2.70 10.39 20.13
N THR A 189 -1.67 10.10 19.34
CA THR A 189 -0.32 10.63 19.51
C THR A 189 -0.10 11.93 18.77
N GLN A 190 -0.98 12.29 17.82
CA GLN A 190 -0.82 13.43 16.90
C GLN A 190 0.45 13.33 16.03
N ASN A 191 1.04 12.13 15.93
CA ASN A 191 2.09 11.85 14.95
C ASN A 191 1.49 11.95 13.55
N SER A 192 2.22 12.59 12.64
CA SER A 192 1.78 12.73 11.25
C SER A 192 2.91 12.43 10.27
N LEU A 193 2.50 11.82 9.17
CA LEU A 193 3.31 11.52 8.01
C LEU A 193 2.65 12.18 6.80
N GLN A 194 3.41 12.93 6.03
CA GLN A 194 2.97 13.53 4.78
C GLN A 194 3.91 13.11 3.65
N VAL A 195 3.36 12.64 2.54
CA VAL A 195 4.08 12.33 1.31
C VAL A 195 3.56 13.25 0.22
N ASP A 196 4.44 14.07 -0.33
CA ASP A 196 4.17 14.94 -1.47
C ASP A 196 4.80 14.31 -2.73
N TYR A 197 4.02 14.17 -3.80
CA TYR A 197 4.48 13.67 -5.10
C TYR A 197 4.55 14.82 -6.11
N SER A 198 5.67 14.92 -6.83
CA SER A 198 5.95 16.03 -7.75
C SER A 198 6.73 15.56 -8.98
N ASP A 199 6.95 16.47 -9.92
CA ASP A 199 7.65 16.19 -11.19
C ASP A 199 7.06 14.97 -11.91
N PHE A 200 5.75 15.04 -12.19
CA PHE A 200 5.07 13.96 -12.89
C PHE A 200 5.49 13.93 -14.35
N GLN A 201 6.08 12.81 -14.77
CA GLN A 201 6.53 12.58 -16.14
C GLN A 201 5.78 11.40 -16.75
N PRO A 202 5.55 11.39 -18.08
CA PRO A 202 4.97 10.23 -18.76
C PRO A 202 5.87 9.00 -18.59
N LEU A 203 5.30 7.88 -18.15
CA LEU A 203 6.00 6.62 -17.98
C LEU A 203 5.65 5.65 -19.14
N PRO A 204 6.60 5.35 -20.05
CA PRO A 204 6.36 4.38 -21.11
C PRO A 204 6.11 2.96 -20.56
N PRO A 205 5.38 2.11 -21.30
CA PRO A 205 4.81 2.37 -22.63
C PRO A 205 3.43 3.06 -22.62
N GLN A 206 2.71 3.08 -21.49
CA GLN A 206 1.35 3.64 -21.44
C GLN A 206 1.32 5.18 -21.31
N ASN A 207 2.47 5.83 -21.12
CA ASN A 207 2.59 7.27 -20.85
C ASN A 207 1.76 7.74 -19.64
N GLN A 208 1.48 6.84 -18.69
CA GLN A 208 0.80 7.19 -17.44
C GLN A 208 1.71 8.14 -16.64
N PRO A 209 1.19 9.23 -16.05
CA PRO A 209 2.00 10.13 -15.24
C PRO A 209 2.60 9.37 -14.05
N PHE A 210 3.91 9.50 -13.82
CA PHE A 210 4.63 8.93 -12.69
C PHE A 210 5.45 10.01 -11.99
N ALA A 211 5.44 10.05 -10.66
CA ALA A 211 6.14 11.06 -9.89
C ALA A 211 7.64 10.77 -9.86
N HIS A 212 8.45 11.68 -10.41
CA HIS A 212 9.91 11.60 -10.28
C HIS A 212 10.41 12.24 -8.98
N GLY A 213 9.62 13.10 -8.34
CA GLY A 213 9.87 13.65 -7.01
C GLY A 213 8.95 13.05 -5.96
N THR A 214 9.51 12.68 -4.81
CA THR A 214 8.73 12.28 -3.62
C THR A 214 9.36 12.90 -2.39
N ALA A 215 8.57 13.62 -1.58
CA ALA A 215 9.03 14.20 -0.33
C ALA A 215 8.17 13.66 0.83
N LEU A 216 8.78 12.85 1.67
CA LEU A 216 8.21 12.34 2.91
C LEU A 216 8.62 13.25 4.06
N LYS A 217 7.65 13.69 4.87
CA LYS A 217 7.86 14.43 6.11
C LYS A 217 7.19 13.69 7.25
N VAL A 218 7.93 13.50 8.34
CA VAL A 218 7.43 12.93 9.59
C VAL A 218 7.48 14.02 10.65
N LYS A 219 6.33 14.26 11.30
CA LYS A 219 6.21 15.19 12.41
C LYS A 219 5.66 14.44 13.62
N GLN A 220 6.33 14.61 14.74
CA GLN A 220 5.91 14.06 16.03
C GLN A 220 5.80 15.24 17.00
N PRO A 221 4.73 15.39 17.80
CA PRO A 221 4.56 16.58 18.65
C PRO A 221 5.70 16.82 19.66
N LYS A 222 6.36 15.74 20.10
CA LYS A 222 7.48 15.78 21.04
C LYS A 222 8.80 15.30 20.43
N GLY A 223 8.82 15.02 19.12
CA GLY A 223 9.99 14.52 18.41
C GLY A 223 10.50 15.55 17.42
N ALA A 224 11.79 15.50 17.11
CA ALA A 224 12.32 16.34 16.05
C ALA A 224 11.79 15.86 14.68
N PRO A 225 11.53 16.79 13.75
CA PRO A 225 11.02 16.44 12.43
C PRO A 225 12.06 15.63 11.66
N ALA A 226 11.57 14.77 10.79
CA ALA A 226 12.40 14.04 9.84
C ALA A 226 11.86 14.20 8.44
N SER A 227 12.73 14.20 7.44
CA SER A 227 12.32 14.17 6.05
C SER A 227 13.16 13.23 5.20
N VAL A 228 12.52 12.67 4.18
CA VAL A 228 13.17 11.87 3.15
C VAL A 228 12.71 12.38 1.80
N THR A 229 13.64 12.77 0.94
CA THR A 229 13.34 13.18 -0.43
C THR A 229 13.93 12.16 -1.39
N VAL A 230 13.12 11.68 -2.33
CA VAL A 230 13.54 10.81 -3.43
C VAL A 230 13.40 11.58 -4.74
N SER A 231 14.44 11.53 -5.56
CA SER A 231 14.41 12.03 -6.94
C SER A 231 14.81 10.92 -7.90
N TYR A 232 13.87 10.43 -8.70
CA TYR A 232 14.12 9.44 -9.73
C TYR A 232 14.70 10.10 -10.98
N ARG A 233 15.82 9.58 -11.44
CA ARG A 233 16.41 9.98 -12.73
C ARG A 233 15.85 9.15 -13.88
N ASN A 234 15.56 7.88 -13.62
CA ASN A 234 15.09 6.95 -14.61
C ASN A 234 14.20 5.89 -13.96
N VAL A 235 13.07 5.59 -14.60
CA VAL A 235 12.07 4.61 -14.17
C VAL A 235 11.67 3.81 -15.40
N ASP A 236 11.84 2.50 -15.33
CA ASP A 236 11.59 1.57 -16.43
C ASP A 236 10.57 0.54 -15.97
N LEU A 237 9.48 0.38 -16.74
CA LEU A 237 8.52 -0.70 -16.58
C LEU A 237 8.80 -1.80 -17.61
N ASP A 238 8.82 -3.04 -17.15
CA ASP A 238 8.76 -4.26 -17.97
C ASP A 238 9.80 -4.40 -19.10
N LYS A 239 10.89 -3.64 -19.05
CA LYS A 239 11.99 -3.73 -20.03
C LYS A 239 12.72 -5.07 -19.98
N GLU A 240 12.85 -5.64 -18.79
CA GLU A 240 13.57 -6.90 -18.58
C GLU A 240 13.05 -7.62 -17.33
N ARG A 241 13.32 -8.94 -17.26
CA ARG A 241 13.13 -9.69 -16.02
C ARG A 241 14.21 -9.29 -15.02
N LEU A 242 13.82 -8.96 -13.80
CA LEU A 242 14.74 -8.53 -12.76
C LEU A 242 15.17 -9.66 -11.83
N SER A 243 16.38 -9.53 -11.30
CA SER A 243 16.88 -10.29 -10.16
C SER A 243 16.89 -9.45 -8.89
N PHE A 244 16.73 -10.12 -7.75
CA PHE A 244 16.61 -9.49 -6.43
C PHE A 244 17.61 -10.10 -5.44
N PRO A 245 18.92 -9.95 -5.68
CA PRO A 245 19.94 -10.62 -4.87
C PRO A 245 19.97 -10.06 -3.44
N PHE A 246 19.88 -10.96 -2.47
CA PHE A 246 20.02 -10.64 -1.06
C PHE A 246 20.65 -11.83 -0.32
N SER A 247 21.81 -11.61 0.27
CA SER A 247 22.48 -12.57 1.14
C SER A 247 23.13 -11.80 2.29
N VAL A 248 23.10 -12.41 3.48
CA VAL A 248 23.76 -11.84 4.66
C VAL A 248 25.15 -12.48 4.75
N PRO A 249 26.24 -11.70 4.68
CA PRO A 249 27.58 -12.25 4.78
C PRO A 249 27.85 -12.88 6.15
N LYS A 250 28.77 -13.86 6.20
CA LYS A 250 29.16 -14.52 7.44
C LYS A 250 29.72 -13.51 8.44
N GLY A 251 29.30 -13.61 9.70
CA GLY A 251 29.78 -12.75 10.80
C GLY A 251 29.13 -11.36 10.85
N TYR A 252 27.95 -11.19 10.23
CA TYR A 252 27.10 -10.03 10.44
C TYR A 252 26.19 -10.23 11.66
N ALA A 253 26.00 -9.18 12.45
CA ALA A 253 25.17 -9.21 13.65
C ALA A 253 23.69 -8.97 13.32
N ARG A 254 22.79 -9.79 13.86
CA ARG A 254 21.35 -9.60 13.72
C ARG A 254 20.86 -8.56 14.73
N LYS A 255 20.25 -7.47 14.26
CA LYS A 255 19.48 -6.54 15.09
C LYS A 255 18.11 -7.16 15.41
N LYS A 256 17.73 -7.06 16.68
CA LYS A 256 16.43 -7.47 17.19
C LYS A 256 15.45 -6.31 17.12
#